data_AF-A0A920N5M9-F1
#
_entry.id   AF-A0A920N5M9-F1
#
_cell.length_a   1.000
_cell.length_b   1.000
_cell.length_c   1.000
_cell.angle_alpha   90.00
_cell.angle_beta   90.00
_cell.angle_gamma   90.00
#
_symmetry.space_group_name_H-M   'P 1'
#
loop_
_entity.id
_entity.type
_entity.pdbx_description
1 polymer ?
#
loop_
_entity_poly.entity_id
_entity_poly.type
_entity_poly.pdbx_seq_one_letter_code
_entity_poly.pdbx_strand_id
1 'polypeptide(L)'
;MIADPPVAKGKEYSVKPEKGQMGIPTYSRRLQLAQRLPRKQTTGFSRNIANRLWALMLGRGLVHPLDMHHPDNPPSHPELLKSLTERFEQTGFDIRGLLREIALTRAYQRSSRLPDEVDPKRPPGPSEFAVAALRPLTAEQMGWSVLQVTGRLPSRIERFDRKLREAAGKQKTGNTPEKAKETGTQKTGDAERRPDDRNWQAHRQAYRELARELSSLLTVFSRLPGQPDNGFQPSVDQALFLLNSEQMVKFTRDFPLLGRLTKLADQPDELATRLYLSVLSRRPAVEERQEVARLLEGIENRDQRREVIRRITWGLLVSAEISSESLSVGSSTCGSRSNQCETNQRPPPGPPISRRGLLRSTLGGAVGAAVAGRSVSAADAVKPPRKLLLLFLSGGASQLEPF
;
A
#
# COMPACT_ATOMS: atom_id res chain seq x y z
N MET A 1 27.62 28.75 -4.89
CA MET A 1 28.26 27.87 -3.88
C MET A 1 27.90 28.35 -2.48
N ILE A 2 27.67 27.44 -1.53
CA ILE A 2 27.45 27.79 -0.12
C ILE A 2 28.83 27.80 0.54
N ALA A 3 29.24 28.97 1.04
CA ALA A 3 30.49 29.10 1.77
C ALA A 3 30.38 28.45 3.15
N ASP A 4 31.42 27.74 3.56
CA ASP A 4 31.50 27.17 4.90
C ASP A 4 31.69 28.29 5.94
N PRO A 5 31.03 28.20 7.10
CA PRO A 5 31.25 29.15 8.19
C PRO A 5 32.69 29.02 8.70
N PRO A 6 33.34 30.13 9.07
CA PRO A 6 34.67 30.08 9.66
C PRO A 6 34.61 29.34 11.00
N VAL A 7 35.40 28.27 11.14
CA VAL A 7 35.50 27.50 12.39
C VAL A 7 36.89 27.68 12.97
N ALA A 8 36.97 27.93 14.28
CA ALA A 8 38.25 28.04 14.97
C ALA A 8 38.98 26.69 14.95
N LYS A 9 40.30 26.73 14.71
CA LYS A 9 41.17 25.56 14.66
C LYS A 9 40.98 24.71 15.94
N GLY A 10 40.66 23.43 15.77
CA GLY A 10 40.40 22.49 16.88
C GLY A 10 38.95 22.42 17.38
N LYS A 11 38.03 23.27 16.88
CA LYS A 11 36.57 23.21 17.14
C LYS A 11 35.76 22.75 15.93
N GLU A 12 36.41 22.08 14.97
CA GLU A 12 35.79 21.61 13.72
C GLU A 12 34.75 20.51 13.94
N TYR A 13 34.89 19.74 15.02
CA TYR A 13 34.06 18.60 15.33
C TYR A 13 33.45 18.72 16.72
N SER A 14 32.14 18.47 16.81
CA SER A 14 31.44 18.23 18.07
C SER A 14 31.80 16.86 18.64
N VAL A 15 32.04 15.88 17.78
CA VAL A 15 32.56 14.55 18.12
C VAL A 15 33.76 14.32 17.24
N LYS A 16 34.96 14.22 17.84
CA LYS A 16 36.19 14.03 17.07
C LYS A 16 36.16 12.67 16.37
N PRO A 17 36.64 12.59 15.12
CA PRO A 17 36.77 11.31 14.45
C PRO A 17 37.84 10.46 15.15
N GLU A 18 37.46 9.23 15.52
CA GLU A 18 38.33 8.21 16.11
C GLU A 18 38.17 6.88 15.35
N LYS A 19 39.03 5.88 15.61
CA LYS A 19 38.97 4.60 14.89
C LYS A 19 37.63 3.89 15.16
N GLY A 20 36.78 3.80 14.13
CA GLY A 20 35.43 3.22 14.24
C GLY A 20 34.32 4.22 14.60
N GLN A 21 34.63 5.50 14.79
CA GLN A 21 33.66 6.56 15.07
C GLN A 21 33.75 7.68 14.03
N MET A 22 32.67 7.90 13.29
CA MET A 22 32.59 9.04 12.37
C MET A 22 32.52 10.35 13.16
N GLY A 23 33.40 11.29 12.84
CA GLY A 23 33.38 12.62 13.45
C GLY A 23 32.13 13.39 13.03
N ILE A 24 31.51 14.09 13.99
CA ILE A 24 30.35 14.96 13.74
C ILE A 24 30.86 16.39 13.64
N PRO A 25 30.85 17.03 12.45
CA PRO A 25 31.28 18.41 12.32
C PRO A 25 30.40 19.36 13.13
N THR A 26 30.97 20.46 13.62
CA THR A 26 30.27 21.48 14.43
C THR A 26 29.16 22.19 13.66
N TYR A 27 29.22 22.18 12.33
CA TYR A 27 28.19 22.71 11.45
C TYR A 27 27.78 21.70 10.39
N SER A 28 26.54 21.77 9.92
CA SER A 28 26.03 20.90 8.85
C SER A 28 25.88 21.67 7.55
N ARG A 29 26.69 21.34 6.54
CA ARG A 29 26.54 21.86 5.16
C ARG A 29 25.14 21.56 4.60
N ARG A 30 24.59 20.37 4.91
CA ARG A 30 23.23 19.97 4.52
C ARG A 30 22.17 20.88 5.16
N LEU A 31 22.33 21.25 6.42
CA LEU A 31 21.42 22.18 7.10
C LEU A 31 21.48 23.58 6.48
N GLN A 32 22.68 24.08 6.17
CA GLN A 32 22.85 25.36 5.49
C GLN A 32 22.21 25.38 4.10
N LEU A 33 22.35 24.28 3.34
CA LEU A 33 21.66 24.09 2.07
C LEU A 33 20.14 24.08 2.26
N ALA A 34 19.63 23.31 3.23
CA ALA A 34 18.20 23.21 3.52
C ALA A 34 17.55 24.56 3.87
N GLN A 35 18.26 25.43 4.61
CA GLN A 35 17.78 26.78 4.93
C GLN A 35 17.76 27.75 3.73
N ARG A 36 18.45 27.41 2.64
CA ARG A 36 18.59 28.27 1.45
C ARG A 36 17.80 27.77 0.24
N LEU A 37 17.49 26.48 0.16
CA LEU A 37 16.74 25.87 -0.94
C LEU A 37 15.28 26.34 -1.10
N PRO A 38 14.47 26.52 -0.04
CA PRO A 38 13.09 27.00 -0.17
C PRO A 38 13.08 28.53 -0.23
N ARG A 39 13.60 29.10 -1.32
CA ARG A 39 13.56 30.54 -1.60
C ARG A 39 13.08 30.76 -3.04
N LYS A 40 12.37 31.86 -3.31
CA LYS A 40 11.85 32.20 -4.65
C LYS A 40 12.93 32.26 -5.76
N GLN A 41 14.22 32.27 -5.40
CA GLN A 41 15.33 32.32 -6.35
C GLN A 41 15.78 30.94 -6.87
N THR A 42 15.30 29.84 -6.28
CA THR A 42 15.68 28.47 -6.67
C THR A 42 14.52 27.75 -7.35
N THR A 43 14.11 28.22 -8.52
CA THR A 43 12.98 27.67 -9.30
C THR A 43 13.11 26.17 -9.61
N GLY A 44 14.34 25.66 -9.75
CA GLY A 44 14.61 24.23 -9.95
C GLY A 44 14.15 23.36 -8.76
N PHE A 45 14.26 23.86 -7.53
CA PHE A 45 13.81 23.15 -6.33
C PHE A 45 12.29 23.02 -6.30
N SER A 46 11.57 24.14 -6.46
CA SER A 46 10.12 24.18 -6.50
C SER A 46 9.56 23.31 -7.62
N ARG A 47 10.17 23.39 -8.81
CA ARG A 47 9.79 22.59 -9.98
C ARG A 47 9.98 21.10 -9.74
N ASN A 48 11.10 20.69 -9.15
CA ASN A 48 11.35 19.28 -8.84
C ASN A 48 10.37 18.74 -7.79
N ILE A 49 10.10 19.51 -6.72
CA ILE A 49 9.13 19.11 -5.70
C ILE A 49 7.72 19.02 -6.28
N ALA A 50 7.28 20.01 -7.05
CA ALA A 50 5.97 19.97 -7.70
C ALA A 50 5.81 18.72 -8.58
N ASN A 51 6.85 18.40 -9.38
CA ASN A 51 6.87 17.20 -10.20
C ASN A 51 6.82 15.90 -9.37
N ARG A 52 7.57 15.84 -8.26
CA ARG A 52 7.60 14.68 -7.35
C ARG A 52 6.28 14.47 -6.61
N LEU A 53 5.64 15.55 -6.14
CA LEU A 53 4.33 15.49 -5.48
C LEU A 53 3.23 15.10 -6.46
N TRP A 54 3.28 15.60 -7.70
CA TRP A 54 2.42 15.14 -8.78
C TRP A 54 2.61 13.64 -9.04
N ALA A 55 3.85 13.19 -9.18
CA ALA A 55 4.16 11.77 -9.41
C ALA A 55 3.73 10.86 -8.25
N LEU A 56 3.84 11.34 -7.00
CA LEU A 56 3.37 10.63 -5.83
C LEU A 56 1.86 10.36 -5.89
N MET A 57 1.09 11.33 -6.41
CA MET A 57 -0.37 11.26 -6.47
C MET A 57 -0.89 10.55 -7.72
N LEU A 58 -0.27 10.76 -8.88
CA LEU A 58 -0.73 10.22 -10.17
C LEU A 58 0.12 9.05 -10.70
N GLY A 59 1.13 8.60 -9.94
CA GLY A 59 2.03 7.49 -10.31
C GLY A 59 3.08 7.83 -11.37
N ARG A 60 2.93 8.96 -12.08
CA ARG A 60 3.88 9.44 -13.09
C ARG A 60 4.09 10.95 -12.97
N GLY A 61 5.34 11.39 -13.01
CA GLY A 61 5.69 12.81 -13.06
C GLY A 61 5.38 13.45 -14.41
N LEU A 62 5.15 14.76 -14.41
CA LEU A 62 5.05 15.57 -15.62
C LEU A 62 6.37 15.54 -16.41
N VAL A 63 7.49 15.56 -15.70
CA VAL A 63 8.81 15.16 -16.22
C VAL A 63 9.09 13.74 -15.73
N HIS A 64 9.43 12.84 -16.63
CA HIS A 64 9.70 11.45 -16.31
C HIS A 64 10.87 10.93 -17.16
N PRO A 65 11.88 10.26 -16.58
CA PRO A 65 12.09 9.98 -15.15
C PRO A 65 12.21 11.23 -14.26
N LEU A 66 11.89 11.11 -12.97
CA LEU A 66 11.74 12.25 -12.05
C LEU A 66 13.01 13.08 -11.85
N ASP A 67 14.17 12.46 -12.04
CA ASP A 67 15.47 13.09 -11.85
C ASP A 67 16.07 13.67 -13.13
N MET A 68 15.45 13.41 -14.28
CA MET A 68 15.96 13.83 -15.59
C MET A 68 15.38 15.18 -16.02
N HIS A 69 15.65 16.22 -15.25
CA HIS A 69 15.29 17.60 -15.62
C HIS A 69 16.37 18.24 -16.51
N HIS A 70 16.26 18.08 -17.83
CA HIS A 70 17.13 18.73 -18.82
C HIS A 70 16.34 19.16 -20.07
N PRO A 71 16.88 20.03 -20.94
CA PRO A 71 16.17 20.54 -22.11
C PRO A 71 15.66 19.46 -23.07
N ASP A 72 16.39 18.36 -23.23
CA ASP A 72 16.00 17.25 -24.12
C ASP A 72 14.95 16.30 -23.51
N ASN A 73 14.56 16.53 -22.24
CA ASN A 73 13.44 15.86 -21.59
C ASN A 73 12.41 16.88 -21.10
N PRO A 74 11.66 17.51 -22.01
CA PRO A 74 10.66 18.50 -21.65
C PRO A 74 9.52 17.85 -20.85
N PRO A 75 8.83 18.61 -19.97
CA PRO A 75 7.62 18.13 -19.31
C PRO A 75 6.53 17.81 -20.34
N SER A 76 5.77 16.75 -20.10
CA SER A 76 4.56 16.42 -20.87
C SER A 76 3.56 17.59 -20.94
N HIS A 77 3.41 18.32 -19.83
CA HIS A 77 2.55 19.50 -19.73
C HIS A 77 3.34 20.66 -19.09
N PRO A 78 4.05 21.48 -19.89
CA PRO A 78 4.97 22.50 -19.36
C PRO A 78 4.23 23.63 -18.65
N GLU A 79 3.07 24.06 -19.16
CA GLU A 79 2.24 25.10 -18.55
C GLU A 79 1.69 24.67 -17.20
N LEU A 80 1.23 23.42 -17.09
CA LEU A 80 0.77 22.84 -15.84
C LEU A 80 1.89 22.79 -14.80
N LEU A 81 3.08 22.30 -15.18
CA LEU A 81 4.22 22.24 -14.26
C LEU A 81 4.61 23.65 -13.77
N LYS A 82 4.60 24.64 -14.67
CA LYS A 82 4.86 26.04 -14.32
C LYS A 82 3.82 26.54 -13.30
N SER A 83 2.54 26.32 -13.56
CA SER A 83 1.46 26.75 -12.65
C SER A 83 1.56 26.11 -11.26
N LEU A 84 1.81 24.80 -11.18
CA LEU A 84 2.02 24.11 -9.90
C LEU A 84 3.24 24.65 -9.14
N THR A 85 4.31 24.98 -9.87
CA THR A 85 5.55 25.53 -9.29
C THR A 85 5.31 26.91 -8.70
N GLU A 86 4.69 27.81 -9.46
CA GLU A 86 4.36 29.17 -9.01
C GLU A 86 3.42 29.15 -7.81
N ARG A 87 2.41 28.28 -7.85
CA ARG A 87 1.47 28.11 -6.75
C ARG A 87 2.16 27.63 -5.47
N PHE A 88 3.04 26.64 -5.58
CA PHE A 88 3.81 26.12 -4.45
C PHE A 88 4.72 27.19 -3.83
N GLU A 89 5.31 28.07 -4.63
CA GLU A 89 6.11 29.20 -4.13
C GLU A 89 5.26 30.30 -3.49
N GLN A 90 4.07 30.58 -4.04
CA GLN A 90 3.14 31.59 -3.52
C GLN A 90 2.55 31.19 -2.15
N THR A 91 2.31 29.90 -1.93
CA THR A 91 1.79 29.39 -0.66
C THR A 91 2.87 29.19 0.41
N GLY A 92 4.11 29.58 0.15
CA GLY A 92 5.21 29.40 1.11
C GLY A 92 5.64 27.94 1.25
N PHE A 93 5.57 27.15 0.17
CA PHE A 93 5.93 25.73 0.13
C PHE A 93 4.99 24.81 0.94
N ASP A 94 3.68 25.14 0.99
CA ASP A 94 2.68 24.29 1.63
C ASP A 94 2.40 23.00 0.83
N ILE A 95 3.03 21.91 1.28
CA ILE A 95 2.87 20.58 0.69
C ILE A 95 1.41 20.09 0.83
N ARG A 96 0.74 20.35 1.96
CA ARG A 96 -0.62 19.86 2.17
C ARG A 96 -1.62 20.57 1.27
N GLY A 97 -1.49 21.89 1.15
CA GLY A 97 -2.27 22.70 0.24
C GLY A 97 -2.13 22.21 -1.19
N LEU A 98 -0.90 21.99 -1.66
CA LEU A 98 -0.67 21.51 -3.03
C LEU A 98 -1.23 20.11 -3.26
N LEU A 99 -1.03 19.17 -2.34
CA LEU A 99 -1.60 17.82 -2.45
C LEU A 99 -3.13 17.85 -2.49
N ARG A 100 -3.75 18.73 -1.69
CA ARG A 100 -5.21 18.95 -1.72
C ARG A 100 -5.66 19.49 -3.08
N GLU A 101 -4.96 20.47 -3.63
CA GLU A 101 -5.27 21.02 -4.96
C GLU A 101 -5.19 19.93 -6.04
N ILE A 102 -4.12 19.11 -6.03
CA ILE A 102 -3.99 17.96 -6.94
C ILE A 102 -5.15 16.98 -6.78
N ALA A 103 -5.51 16.61 -5.54
CA ALA A 103 -6.61 15.68 -5.26
C ALA A 103 -7.99 16.18 -5.71
N LEU A 104 -8.16 17.51 -5.79
CA LEU A 104 -9.40 18.14 -6.26
C LEU A 104 -9.46 18.30 -7.79
N THR A 105 -8.39 17.95 -8.52
CA THR A 105 -8.40 18.02 -9.98
C THR A 105 -9.24 16.90 -10.60
N ARG A 106 -9.83 17.20 -11.77
CA ARG A 106 -10.43 16.16 -12.63
C ARG A 106 -9.43 15.07 -13.02
N ALA A 107 -8.15 15.42 -13.20
CA ALA A 107 -7.10 14.48 -13.57
C ALA A 107 -6.92 13.39 -12.50
N TYR A 108 -6.87 13.76 -11.22
CA TYR A 108 -6.78 12.81 -10.11
C TYR A 108 -8.06 11.98 -9.92
N GLN A 109 -9.23 12.58 -10.16
CA GLN A 109 -10.53 11.94 -9.96
C GLN A 109 -11.00 11.06 -11.14
N ARG A 110 -10.18 10.91 -12.20
CA ARG A 110 -10.50 10.05 -13.34
C ARG A 110 -10.62 8.59 -12.91
N SER A 111 -11.47 7.84 -13.60
CA SER A 111 -11.50 6.38 -13.47
C SER A 111 -10.24 5.77 -14.08
N SER A 112 -9.85 4.58 -13.63
CA SER A 112 -8.85 3.76 -14.31
C SER A 112 -9.38 3.09 -15.58
N ARG A 113 -10.70 3.18 -15.84
CA ARG A 113 -11.32 2.65 -17.05
C ARG A 113 -11.18 3.63 -18.20
N LEU A 114 -10.81 3.09 -19.36
CA LEU A 114 -10.88 3.83 -20.60
C LEU A 114 -12.35 4.07 -20.96
N PRO A 115 -12.70 5.30 -21.39
CA PRO A 115 -14.02 5.57 -21.97
C PRO A 115 -14.28 4.69 -23.20
N ASP A 116 -15.54 4.33 -23.43
CA ASP A 116 -15.94 3.43 -24.52
C ASP A 116 -15.64 4.03 -25.91
N GLU A 117 -15.51 5.36 -26.01
CA GLU A 117 -15.19 6.07 -27.24
C GLU A 117 -13.71 5.98 -27.65
N VAL A 118 -12.84 5.48 -26.76
CA VAL A 118 -11.40 5.33 -27.05
C VAL A 118 -11.17 4.01 -27.79
N ASP A 119 -10.51 4.08 -28.96
CA ASP A 119 -10.10 2.88 -29.70
C ASP A 119 -9.16 2.02 -28.83
N PRO A 120 -9.55 0.78 -28.47
CA PRO A 120 -8.73 -0.10 -27.64
C PRO A 120 -7.42 -0.49 -28.32
N LYS A 121 -7.32 -0.36 -29.65
CA LYS A 121 -6.07 -0.61 -30.39
C LYS A 121 -5.06 0.53 -30.26
N ARG A 122 -5.50 1.72 -29.85
CA ARG A 122 -4.65 2.90 -29.69
C ARG A 122 -4.98 3.62 -28.36
N PRO A 123 -4.67 2.99 -27.21
CA PRO A 123 -4.90 3.62 -25.93
C PRO A 123 -3.99 4.86 -25.77
N PRO A 124 -4.47 5.91 -25.07
CA PRO A 124 -3.68 7.09 -24.76
C PRO A 124 -2.45 6.72 -23.94
N GLY A 125 -1.34 7.43 -24.16
CA GLY A 125 -0.09 7.19 -23.46
C GLY A 125 -0.16 7.57 -21.97
N PRO A 126 0.67 6.98 -21.10
CA PRO A 126 0.70 7.33 -19.67
C PRO A 126 1.02 8.80 -19.38
N SER A 127 1.71 9.50 -20.30
CA SER A 127 2.02 10.93 -20.19
C SER A 127 0.81 11.85 -20.40
N GLU A 128 -0.28 11.34 -20.96
CA GLU A 128 -1.49 12.12 -21.25
C GLU A 128 -2.46 12.16 -20.07
N PHE A 129 -2.24 11.33 -19.04
CA PHE A 129 -3.07 11.23 -17.85
C PHE A 129 -4.58 11.03 -18.16
N ALA A 130 -4.91 10.39 -19.29
CA ALA A 130 -6.28 10.22 -19.79
C ALA A 130 -7.19 9.43 -18.84
N VAL A 131 -6.60 8.48 -18.10
CA VAL A 131 -7.24 7.66 -17.06
C VAL A 131 -6.34 7.61 -15.83
N ALA A 132 -6.90 7.22 -14.68
CA ALA A 132 -6.10 6.97 -13.49
C ALA A 132 -5.18 5.76 -13.70
N ALA A 133 -3.89 5.94 -13.47
CA ALA A 133 -2.93 4.86 -13.55
C ALA A 133 -3.16 3.85 -12.42
N LEU A 134 -3.26 2.56 -12.76
CA LEU A 134 -3.27 1.49 -11.78
C LEU A 134 -1.87 1.36 -11.18
N ARG A 135 -1.75 1.49 -9.86
CA ARG A 135 -0.49 1.40 -9.14
C ARG A 135 -0.58 0.34 -8.05
N PRO A 136 0.41 -0.54 -7.89
CA PRO A 136 0.40 -1.41 -6.73
C PRO A 136 0.57 -0.59 -5.44
N LEU A 137 -0.06 -1.04 -4.35
CA LEU A 137 0.25 -0.47 -3.04
C LEU A 137 1.70 -0.78 -2.68
N THR A 138 2.42 0.20 -2.14
CA THR A 138 3.75 -0.08 -1.60
C THR A 138 3.63 -1.05 -0.42
N ALA A 139 4.70 -1.77 -0.10
CA ALA A 139 4.73 -2.68 1.04
C ALA A 139 4.26 -2.01 2.34
N GLU A 140 4.63 -0.75 2.55
CA GLU A 140 4.18 0.06 3.69
C GLU A 140 2.69 0.36 3.62
N GLN A 141 2.18 0.82 2.47
CA GLN A 141 0.76 1.11 2.28
C GLN A 141 -0.09 -0.15 2.51
N MET A 142 0.34 -1.29 1.98
CA MET A 142 -0.33 -2.57 2.18
C MET A 142 -0.33 -2.98 3.66
N GLY A 143 0.84 -2.98 4.31
CA GLY A 143 0.97 -3.35 5.71
C GLY A 143 0.11 -2.47 6.64
N TRP A 144 0.13 -1.15 6.45
CA TRP A 144 -0.72 -0.24 7.22
C TRP A 144 -2.21 -0.43 6.95
N SER A 145 -2.60 -0.72 5.71
CA SER A 145 -3.99 -1.01 5.35
C SER A 145 -4.49 -2.27 6.05
N VAL A 146 -3.70 -3.34 6.08
CA VAL A 146 -4.02 -4.57 6.83
C VAL A 146 -4.21 -4.27 8.32
N LEU A 147 -3.31 -3.51 8.94
CA LEU A 147 -3.42 -3.14 10.36
C LEU A 147 -4.62 -2.23 10.65
N GLN A 148 -5.00 -1.39 9.69
CA GLN A 148 -6.19 -0.54 9.78
C GLN A 148 -7.48 -1.36 9.72
N VAL A 149 -7.61 -2.25 8.72
CA VAL A 149 -8.78 -3.11 8.53
C VAL A 149 -8.97 -4.09 9.69
N THR A 150 -7.87 -4.69 10.15
CA THR A 150 -7.87 -5.60 11.31
C THR A 150 -8.03 -4.87 12.64
N GLY A 151 -8.21 -3.55 12.64
CA GLY A 151 -8.46 -2.75 13.83
C GLY A 151 -7.27 -2.65 14.79
N ARG A 152 -6.11 -3.25 14.45
CA ARG A 152 -4.90 -3.18 15.27
C ARG A 152 -4.39 -1.75 15.38
N LEU A 153 -4.28 -1.04 14.27
CA LEU A 153 -3.84 0.36 14.24
C LEU A 153 -4.81 1.29 15.00
N PRO A 154 -6.12 1.31 14.72
CA PRO A 154 -7.08 2.12 15.48
C PRO A 154 -7.05 1.83 16.98
N SER A 155 -6.99 0.55 17.36
CA SER A 155 -6.94 0.14 18.77
C SER A 155 -5.66 0.62 19.45
N ARG A 156 -4.52 0.62 18.75
CA ARG A 156 -3.26 1.17 19.30
C ARG A 156 -3.36 2.68 19.51
N ILE A 157 -3.88 3.40 18.52
CA ILE A 157 -4.07 4.86 18.60
C ILE A 157 -4.98 5.21 19.77
N GLU A 158 -6.14 4.55 19.90
CA GLU A 158 -7.09 4.81 20.99
C GLU A 158 -6.49 4.54 22.37
N ARG A 159 -5.73 3.44 22.52
CA ARG A 159 -5.04 3.14 23.79
C ARG A 159 -4.02 4.22 24.16
N PHE A 160 -3.25 4.72 23.21
CA PHE A 160 -2.28 5.79 23.47
C PHE A 160 -2.96 7.13 23.74
N ASP A 161 -3.99 7.48 22.98
CA ASP A 161 -4.78 8.69 23.21
C ASP A 161 -5.41 8.66 24.62
N ARG A 162 -5.98 7.52 25.04
CA ARG A 162 -6.50 7.35 26.41
C ARG A 162 -5.42 7.57 27.48
N LYS A 163 -4.24 6.97 27.32
CA LYS A 163 -3.11 7.18 28.25
C LYS A 163 -2.69 8.65 28.33
N LEU A 164 -2.63 9.35 27.20
CA LEU A 164 -2.31 10.77 27.16
C LEU A 164 -3.39 11.63 27.84
N ARG A 165 -4.68 11.27 27.69
CA ARG A 165 -5.79 11.92 28.40
C ARG A 165 -5.70 11.73 29.91
N GLU A 166 -5.43 10.50 30.36
CA GLU A 166 -5.25 10.19 31.79
C GLU A 166 -4.06 10.94 32.40
N ALA A 167 -2.93 11.01 31.68
CA ALA A 167 -1.76 11.77 32.13
C ALA A 167 -2.04 13.28 32.25
N ALA A 168 -2.76 13.86 31.28
CA ALA A 168 -3.18 15.26 31.32
C ALA A 168 -4.17 15.56 32.45
N GLY A 169 -5.07 14.61 32.76
CA GLY A 169 -6.00 14.71 33.90
C GLY A 169 -5.27 14.77 35.24
N LYS A 170 -4.26 13.91 35.44
CA LYS A 170 -3.45 13.86 36.67
C LYS A 170 -2.65 15.15 36.92
N GLN A 171 -2.16 15.79 35.85
CA GLN A 171 -1.43 17.06 35.95
C GLN A 171 -2.33 18.23 36.39
N LYS A 172 -3.63 18.21 36.07
CA LYS A 172 -4.57 19.27 36.47
C LYS A 172 -4.99 19.17 37.94
N THR A 173 -5.01 17.98 38.52
CA THR A 173 -5.36 17.76 39.95
C THR A 173 -4.20 17.98 40.92
N GLY A 174 -2.99 18.29 40.44
CA GLY A 174 -1.78 18.40 41.26
C GLY A 174 -1.23 19.82 41.48
N ASN A 175 -1.75 20.86 40.84
CA ASN A 175 -1.18 22.21 40.92
C ASN A 175 -2.22 23.28 41.30
N THR A 176 -2.12 23.78 42.54
CA THR A 176 -2.55 25.14 42.91
C THR A 176 -1.72 26.14 42.10
N PRO A 177 -2.31 27.21 41.53
CA PRO A 177 -1.61 28.04 40.54
C PRO A 177 -0.74 29.10 41.23
N GLU A 178 0.58 29.00 41.07
CA GLU A 178 1.47 30.15 41.22
C GLU A 178 1.95 30.64 39.86
N LYS A 179 1.59 31.90 39.60
CA LYS A 179 1.88 32.81 38.48
C LYS A 179 3.06 32.41 37.56
N ALA A 180 2.76 32.17 36.29
CA ALA A 180 3.73 32.31 35.20
C ALA A 180 3.25 33.42 34.26
N LYS A 181 4.09 34.45 34.14
CA LYS A 181 3.89 35.69 33.39
C LYS A 181 3.66 35.45 31.91
N GLU A 182 2.66 36.15 31.38
CA GLU A 182 2.48 36.39 29.96
C GLU A 182 3.68 37.15 29.40
N THR A 183 4.37 36.58 28.42
CA THR A 183 5.17 37.36 27.48
C THR A 183 4.76 36.93 26.08
N GLY A 184 4.11 37.85 25.38
CA GLY A 184 3.58 37.64 24.05
C GLY A 184 4.70 37.50 23.03
N THR A 185 4.58 36.47 22.19
CA THR A 185 5.26 36.43 20.90
C THR A 185 4.24 36.08 19.83
N GLN A 186 4.24 36.93 18.80
CA GLN A 186 3.25 37.04 17.74
C GLN A 186 3.10 35.74 16.93
N LYS A 187 1.85 35.47 16.55
CA LYS A 187 1.43 34.39 15.66
C LYS A 187 1.86 34.73 14.23
N THR A 188 2.68 33.88 13.63
CA THR A 188 2.89 33.83 12.18
C THR A 188 2.63 32.42 11.67
N GLY A 189 1.61 32.29 10.81
CA GLY A 189 1.59 31.50 9.58
C GLY A 189 1.63 29.98 9.64
N ASP A 190 2.65 29.40 10.27
CA ASP A 190 2.93 27.97 10.19
C ASP A 190 3.01 27.42 11.59
N ALA A 191 1.88 26.89 12.06
CA ALA A 191 1.88 25.98 13.18
C ALA A 191 2.68 24.75 12.77
N GLU A 192 3.99 24.75 13.04
CA GLU A 192 4.67 23.55 13.47
C GLU A 192 3.68 22.79 14.34
N ARG A 193 3.30 21.57 13.90
CA ARG A 193 2.51 20.65 14.73
C ARG A 193 3.15 20.65 16.10
N ARG A 194 2.49 21.34 17.04
CA ARG A 194 3.04 21.59 18.36
C ARG A 194 3.39 20.23 18.95
N PRO A 195 4.52 20.09 19.65
CA PRO A 195 4.80 18.89 20.43
C PRO A 195 3.60 18.45 21.27
N ASP A 196 2.70 19.36 21.63
CA ASP A 196 1.45 19.16 22.39
C ASP A 196 0.23 18.63 21.60
N ASP A 197 0.32 18.39 20.28
CA ASP A 197 -0.78 17.75 19.55
C ASP A 197 -0.89 16.28 19.96
N ARG A 198 -1.76 16.03 20.95
CA ARG A 198 -2.06 14.69 21.51
C ARG A 198 -2.38 13.67 20.44
N ASN A 199 -3.11 14.06 19.39
CA ASN A 199 -3.49 13.15 18.31
C ASN A 199 -2.23 12.71 17.54
N TRP A 200 -1.37 13.65 17.17
CA TRP A 200 -0.10 13.34 16.51
C TRP A 200 0.80 12.46 17.39
N GLN A 201 0.89 12.73 18.69
CA GLN A 201 1.67 11.92 19.62
C GLN A 201 1.15 10.48 19.68
N ALA A 202 -0.16 10.29 19.81
CA ALA A 202 -0.79 8.97 19.85
C ALA A 202 -0.52 8.18 18.56
N HIS A 203 -0.70 8.81 17.39
CA HIS A 203 -0.37 8.22 16.10
C HIS A 203 1.11 7.84 16.00
N ARG A 204 2.02 8.75 16.36
CA ARG A 204 3.47 8.51 16.29
C ARG A 204 3.90 7.31 17.16
N GLN A 205 3.35 7.20 18.36
CA GLN A 205 3.63 6.07 19.25
C GLN A 205 3.05 4.76 18.70
N ALA A 206 1.81 4.79 18.20
CA ALA A 206 1.17 3.63 17.58
C ALA A 206 1.98 3.12 16.37
N TYR A 207 2.42 4.02 15.49
CA TYR A 207 3.26 3.66 14.34
C TYR A 207 4.60 3.06 14.76
N ARG A 208 5.27 3.61 15.79
CA ARG A 208 6.54 3.06 16.29
C ARG A 208 6.41 1.67 16.86
N GLU A 209 5.34 1.39 17.61
CA GLU A 209 5.09 0.06 18.18
C GLU A 209 4.80 -0.96 17.06
N LEU A 210 3.92 -0.59 16.13
CA LEU A 210 3.45 -1.49 15.05
C LEU A 210 4.47 -1.66 13.92
N ALA A 211 5.41 -0.74 13.73
CA ALA A 211 6.45 -0.85 12.70
C ALA A 211 7.26 -2.14 12.83
N ARG A 212 7.46 -2.63 14.07
CA ARG A 212 8.13 -3.91 14.31
C ARG A 212 7.30 -5.10 13.85
N GLU A 213 5.98 -5.03 14.02
CA GLU A 213 5.08 -6.06 13.49
C GLU A 213 5.17 -6.10 11.96
N LEU A 214 5.26 -4.96 11.27
CA LEU A 214 5.35 -4.95 9.80
C LEU A 214 6.70 -5.40 9.23
N SER A 215 7.74 -5.59 10.04
CA SER A 215 9.10 -5.87 9.55
C SER A 215 9.19 -7.10 8.64
N SER A 216 8.54 -8.21 8.99
CA SER A 216 8.51 -9.43 8.15
C SER A 216 7.80 -9.21 6.83
N LEU A 217 6.65 -8.53 6.84
CA LEU A 217 5.90 -8.19 5.63
C LEU A 217 6.73 -7.25 4.74
N LEU A 218 7.32 -6.21 5.32
CA LEU A 218 8.18 -5.28 4.59
C LEU A 218 9.37 -5.99 3.96
N THR A 219 10.00 -6.94 4.63
CA THR A 219 11.12 -7.72 4.06
C THR A 219 10.70 -8.54 2.83
N VAL A 220 9.50 -9.13 2.82
CA VAL A 220 9.02 -9.96 1.69
C VAL A 220 8.49 -9.10 0.53
N PHE A 221 7.87 -7.97 0.84
CA PHE A 221 7.23 -7.10 -0.15
C PHE A 221 8.13 -5.96 -0.64
N SER A 222 9.22 -5.65 0.06
CA SER A 222 10.22 -4.70 -0.44
C SER A 222 11.12 -5.36 -1.48
N ARG A 223 11.30 -4.67 -2.61
CA ARG A 223 12.30 -5.05 -3.61
C ARG A 223 13.68 -4.55 -3.18
N LEU A 224 14.72 -5.18 -3.74
CA LEU A 224 16.10 -4.74 -3.50
C LEU A 224 16.30 -3.28 -3.94
N PRO A 225 17.16 -2.52 -3.24
CA PRO A 225 17.49 -1.15 -3.62
C PRO A 225 17.91 -1.07 -5.10
N GLY A 226 17.32 -0.13 -5.85
CA GLY A 226 17.66 0.11 -7.26
C GLY A 226 16.79 -0.65 -8.27
N GLN A 227 15.89 -1.54 -7.85
CA GLN A 227 14.90 -2.12 -8.76
C GLN A 227 13.63 -1.25 -8.82
N PRO A 228 13.10 -0.96 -10.02
CA PRO A 228 11.85 -0.23 -10.15
C PRO A 228 10.66 -1.04 -9.60
N ASP A 229 9.81 -0.39 -8.80
CA ASP A 229 8.62 -0.98 -8.19
C ASP A 229 7.41 -0.90 -9.14
N ASN A 230 7.58 -1.45 -10.35
CA ASN A 230 6.62 -1.27 -11.45
C ASN A 230 5.83 -2.56 -11.75
N GLY A 231 6.13 -3.66 -11.06
CA GLY A 231 5.50 -4.95 -11.33
C GLY A 231 4.14 -5.06 -10.65
N PHE A 232 3.08 -5.17 -11.44
CA PHE A 232 1.71 -5.35 -10.97
C PHE A 232 1.45 -6.77 -10.39
N GLN A 233 2.24 -7.76 -10.78
CA GLN A 233 2.05 -9.15 -10.36
C GLN A 233 2.80 -9.45 -9.05
N PRO A 234 2.13 -10.02 -8.04
CA PRO A 234 2.80 -10.50 -6.85
C PRO A 234 3.72 -11.67 -7.20
N SER A 235 4.89 -11.75 -6.55
CA SER A 235 5.74 -12.93 -6.65
C SER A 235 5.07 -14.13 -5.97
N VAL A 236 5.53 -15.35 -6.31
CA VAL A 236 5.07 -16.58 -5.66
C VAL A 236 5.28 -16.50 -4.14
N ASP A 237 6.43 -15.97 -3.71
CA ASP A 237 6.74 -15.78 -2.29
C ASP A 237 5.79 -14.80 -1.60
N GLN A 238 5.43 -13.70 -2.28
CA GLN A 238 4.46 -12.74 -1.76
C GLN A 238 3.06 -13.35 -1.62
N ALA A 239 2.62 -14.11 -2.63
CA ALA A 239 1.33 -14.81 -2.58
C ALA A 239 1.29 -15.86 -1.47
N LEU A 240 2.35 -16.68 -1.34
CA LEU A 240 2.46 -17.68 -0.27
C LEU A 240 2.54 -17.04 1.11
N PHE A 241 3.25 -15.92 1.25
CA PHE A 241 3.32 -15.16 2.49
C PHE A 241 1.94 -14.65 2.91
N LEU A 242 1.16 -14.11 1.98
CA LEU A 242 -0.21 -13.68 2.30
C LEU A 242 -1.01 -14.87 2.77
N LEU A 243 -1.08 -15.96 1.99
CA LEU A 243 -1.95 -17.10 2.27
C LEU A 243 -1.63 -17.84 3.58
N ASN A 244 -0.34 -17.98 3.92
CA ASN A 244 0.09 -18.93 4.96
C ASN A 244 0.92 -18.33 6.10
N SER A 245 1.32 -17.05 6.03
CA SER A 245 2.17 -16.52 7.10
C SER A 245 1.43 -16.51 8.44
N GLU A 246 2.13 -16.94 9.49
CA GLU A 246 1.62 -16.91 10.86
C GLU A 246 1.17 -15.51 11.27
N GLN A 247 1.87 -14.49 10.76
CA GLN A 247 1.53 -13.10 10.95
C GLN A 247 0.15 -12.74 10.36
N MET A 248 -0.10 -13.07 9.10
CA MET A 248 -1.39 -12.76 8.47
C MET A 248 -2.54 -13.57 9.10
N VAL A 249 -2.28 -14.82 9.47
CA VAL A 249 -3.23 -15.63 10.24
C VAL A 249 -3.54 -14.96 11.59
N LYS A 250 -2.53 -14.51 12.33
CA LYS A 250 -2.70 -13.77 13.60
C LYS A 250 -3.44 -12.44 13.42
N PHE A 251 -3.28 -11.79 12.26
CA PHE A 251 -3.96 -10.53 11.95
C PHE A 251 -5.45 -10.72 11.67
N THR A 252 -5.82 -11.86 11.11
CA THR A 252 -7.17 -12.13 10.59
C THR A 252 -7.97 -13.14 11.42
N ARG A 253 -7.37 -13.78 12.43
CA ARG A 253 -8.04 -14.77 13.29
C ARG A 253 -9.21 -14.16 14.07
N ASP A 254 -8.94 -13.06 14.79
CA ASP A 254 -9.99 -12.29 15.46
C ASP A 254 -9.63 -10.81 15.42
N PHE A 255 -10.57 -10.00 14.94
CA PHE A 255 -10.35 -8.57 14.77
C PHE A 255 -11.65 -7.76 14.96
N PRO A 256 -11.58 -6.50 15.43
CA PRO A 256 -12.77 -5.72 15.79
C PRO A 256 -13.76 -5.50 14.64
N LEU A 257 -13.29 -5.41 13.39
CA LEU A 257 -14.19 -5.31 12.23
C LEU A 257 -15.03 -6.59 12.07
N LEU A 258 -14.49 -7.78 12.29
CA LEU A 258 -15.24 -9.04 12.23
C LEU A 258 -16.41 -9.03 13.22
N GLY A 259 -16.17 -8.56 14.45
CA GLY A 259 -17.23 -8.43 15.46
C GLY A 259 -18.35 -7.47 15.07
N ARG A 260 -18.02 -6.38 14.35
CA ARG A 260 -19.01 -5.44 13.81
C ARG A 260 -19.78 -6.03 12.62
N LEU A 261 -19.09 -6.68 11.70
CA LEU A 261 -19.71 -7.33 10.53
C LEU A 261 -20.62 -8.49 10.93
N THR A 262 -20.24 -9.28 11.94
CA THR A 262 -21.07 -10.39 12.43
C THR A 262 -22.42 -9.92 12.98
N LYS A 263 -22.54 -8.67 13.46
CA LYS A 263 -23.81 -8.08 13.89
C LYS A 263 -24.74 -7.72 12.72
N LEU A 264 -24.17 -7.54 11.52
CA LEU A 264 -24.90 -7.25 10.29
C LEU A 264 -25.17 -8.51 9.47
N ALA A 265 -24.93 -9.70 10.03
CA ALA A 265 -25.06 -10.97 9.30
C ALA A 265 -26.49 -11.25 8.82
N ASP A 266 -27.50 -10.66 9.46
CA ASP A 266 -28.91 -10.80 9.09
C ASP A 266 -29.32 -9.87 7.93
N GLN A 267 -28.46 -8.94 7.53
CA GLN A 267 -28.68 -7.95 6.47
C GLN A 267 -27.56 -8.04 5.44
N PRO A 268 -27.63 -8.99 4.48
CA PRO A 268 -26.52 -9.30 3.58
C PRO A 268 -26.10 -8.11 2.69
N ASP A 269 -27.05 -7.27 2.28
CA ASP A 269 -26.76 -6.07 1.48
C ASP A 269 -25.97 -5.00 2.25
N GLU A 270 -26.36 -4.74 3.51
CA GLU A 270 -25.65 -3.79 4.36
C GLU A 270 -24.28 -4.35 4.78
N LEU A 271 -24.22 -5.64 5.07
CA LEU A 271 -22.97 -6.36 5.32
C LEU A 271 -22.00 -6.22 4.17
N ALA A 272 -22.42 -6.52 2.94
CA ALA A 272 -21.60 -6.40 1.75
C ALA A 272 -21.11 -4.95 1.56
N THR A 273 -22.01 -3.98 1.73
CA THR A 273 -21.67 -2.56 1.63
C THR A 273 -20.60 -2.18 2.65
N ARG A 274 -20.77 -2.59 3.91
CA ARG A 274 -19.83 -2.26 4.98
C ARG A 274 -18.50 -2.97 4.82
N LEU A 275 -18.51 -4.22 4.36
CA LEU A 275 -17.33 -5.02 4.10
C LEU A 275 -16.46 -4.40 3.00
N TYR A 276 -17.04 -4.14 1.82
CA TYR A 276 -16.31 -3.58 0.68
C TYR A 276 -15.79 -2.17 0.96
N LEU A 277 -16.60 -1.31 1.61
CA LEU A 277 -16.13 0.01 2.01
C LEU A 277 -15.00 -0.04 3.05
N SER A 278 -15.02 -1.02 3.95
CA SER A 278 -13.98 -1.12 4.99
C SER A 278 -12.67 -1.68 4.46
N VAL A 279 -12.71 -2.60 3.49
CA VAL A 279 -11.52 -3.29 2.96
C VAL A 279 -10.98 -2.63 1.69
N LEU A 280 -11.86 -2.35 0.72
CA LEU A 280 -11.49 -1.87 -0.62
C LEU A 280 -11.81 -0.38 -0.86
N SER A 281 -12.40 0.30 0.12
CA SER A 281 -12.79 1.72 0.03
C SER A 281 -13.72 2.07 -1.15
N ARG A 282 -14.41 1.07 -1.73
CA ARG A 282 -15.41 1.23 -2.80
C ARG A 282 -16.73 0.59 -2.43
N ARG A 283 -17.80 0.97 -3.13
CA ARG A 283 -19.09 0.29 -3.01
C ARG A 283 -19.05 -1.06 -3.74
N PRO A 284 -19.75 -2.08 -3.22
CA PRO A 284 -19.84 -3.37 -3.91
C PRO A 284 -20.69 -3.25 -5.17
N ALA A 285 -20.36 -4.06 -6.16
CA ALA A 285 -21.16 -4.30 -7.34
C ALA A 285 -22.46 -5.06 -7.00
N VAL A 286 -23.39 -5.14 -7.97
CA VAL A 286 -24.63 -5.92 -7.80
C VAL A 286 -24.31 -7.40 -7.64
N GLU A 287 -23.40 -7.92 -8.47
CA GLU A 287 -22.98 -9.33 -8.48
C GLU A 287 -22.25 -9.70 -7.18
N GLU A 288 -21.44 -8.79 -6.65
CA GLU A 288 -20.69 -8.98 -5.40
C GLU A 288 -21.62 -9.03 -4.19
N ARG A 289 -22.67 -8.19 -4.16
CA ARG A 289 -23.71 -8.26 -3.13
C ARG A 289 -24.44 -9.61 -3.16
N GLN A 290 -24.80 -10.05 -4.36
CA GLN A 290 -25.44 -11.36 -4.55
C GLN A 290 -24.53 -12.52 -4.15
N GLU A 291 -23.23 -12.44 -4.40
CA GLU A 291 -22.26 -13.45 -3.97
C GLU A 291 -22.16 -13.52 -2.43
N VAL A 292 -22.09 -12.38 -1.75
CA VAL A 292 -22.06 -12.34 -0.28
C VAL A 292 -23.35 -12.92 0.31
N ALA A 293 -24.51 -12.60 -0.26
CA ALA A 293 -25.79 -13.17 0.15
C ALA A 293 -25.80 -14.70 -0.02
N ARG A 294 -25.37 -15.19 -1.19
CA ARG A 294 -25.28 -16.64 -1.48
C ARG A 294 -24.36 -17.38 -0.53
N LEU A 295 -23.22 -16.79 -0.15
CA LEU A 295 -22.28 -17.43 0.78
C LEU A 295 -22.81 -17.56 2.21
N LEU A 296 -23.83 -16.79 2.58
CA LEU A 296 -24.45 -16.82 3.90
C LEU A 296 -25.78 -17.60 3.93
N GLU A 297 -26.28 -17.98 2.75
CA GLU A 297 -27.52 -18.72 2.59
C GLU A 297 -27.43 -20.11 3.26
N GLY A 298 -28.46 -20.50 3.99
CA GLY A 298 -28.56 -21.82 4.63
C GLY A 298 -27.69 -22.02 5.88
N ILE A 299 -26.95 -21.01 6.34
CA ILE A 299 -26.16 -21.10 7.58
C ILE A 299 -26.98 -20.55 8.74
N GLU A 300 -27.36 -21.39 9.70
CA GLU A 300 -28.11 -20.96 10.90
C GLU A 300 -27.17 -20.67 12.09
N ASN A 301 -26.05 -21.37 12.18
CA ASN A 301 -25.12 -21.23 13.29
C ASN A 301 -24.32 -19.92 13.19
N ARG A 302 -24.41 -19.09 14.24
CA ARG A 302 -23.70 -17.81 14.36
C ARG A 302 -22.17 -17.94 14.25
N ASP A 303 -21.57 -19.00 14.80
CA ASP A 303 -20.13 -19.20 14.75
C ASP A 303 -19.66 -19.57 13.34
N GLN A 304 -20.46 -20.36 12.61
CA GLN A 304 -20.20 -20.66 11.21
C GLN A 304 -20.37 -19.43 10.33
N ARG A 305 -21.42 -18.60 10.56
CA ARG A 305 -21.58 -17.31 9.87
C ARG A 305 -20.37 -16.41 10.09
N ARG A 306 -19.89 -16.30 11.34
CA ARG A 306 -18.69 -15.53 11.67
C ARG A 306 -17.46 -16.04 10.92
N GLU A 307 -17.27 -17.35 10.85
CA GLU A 307 -16.15 -17.96 10.11
C GLU A 307 -16.24 -17.68 8.60
N VAL A 308 -17.43 -17.74 8.00
CA VAL A 308 -17.63 -17.38 6.60
C VAL A 308 -17.30 -15.91 6.35
N ILE A 309 -17.81 -14.99 7.18
CA ILE A 309 -17.50 -13.56 7.07
C ILE A 309 -15.99 -13.31 7.21
N ARG A 310 -15.31 -14.03 8.11
CA ARG A 310 -13.86 -13.97 8.28
C ARG A 310 -13.14 -14.40 7.00
N ARG A 311 -13.58 -15.50 6.37
CA ARG A 311 -13.01 -16.00 5.11
C ARG A 311 -13.25 -15.06 3.94
N ILE A 312 -14.44 -14.45 3.82
CA ILE A 312 -14.71 -13.45 2.79
C ILE A 312 -13.79 -12.24 2.99
N THR A 313 -13.71 -11.73 4.22
CA THR A 313 -12.82 -10.61 4.55
C THR A 313 -11.36 -10.93 4.21
N TRP A 314 -10.94 -12.16 4.50
CA TRP A 314 -9.61 -12.64 4.16
C TRP A 314 -9.37 -12.71 2.66
N GLY A 315 -10.32 -13.26 1.89
CA GLY A 315 -10.25 -13.30 0.43
C GLY A 315 -10.12 -11.92 -0.19
N LEU A 316 -10.84 -10.92 0.34
CA LEU A 316 -10.71 -9.53 -0.12
C LEU A 316 -9.34 -8.93 0.23
N LEU A 317 -8.79 -9.22 1.42
CA LEU A 317 -7.46 -8.77 1.86
C LEU A 317 -6.28 -9.40 1.10
N VAL A 318 -6.50 -10.52 0.40
CA VAL A 318 -5.47 -11.18 -0.42
C VAL A 318 -5.74 -10.99 -1.92
N SER A 319 -6.86 -10.35 -2.27
CA SER A 319 -7.23 -10.12 -3.66
C SER A 319 -6.27 -9.20 -4.39
N ALA A 320 -6.21 -9.31 -5.72
CA ALA A 320 -5.43 -8.39 -6.54
C ALA A 320 -5.94 -6.93 -6.45
N GLU A 321 -7.19 -6.72 -6.04
CA GLU A 321 -7.77 -5.38 -5.86
C GLU A 321 -7.20 -4.64 -4.66
N ILE A 322 -6.78 -5.31 -3.58
CA ILE A 322 -6.09 -4.60 -2.49
C ILE A 322 -4.63 -4.35 -2.83
N SER A 323 -4.03 -5.26 -3.60
CA SER A 323 -2.67 -5.09 -4.10
C SER A 323 -2.56 -3.98 -5.14
N SER A 324 -3.69 -3.49 -5.68
CA SER A 324 -3.75 -2.43 -6.70
C SER A 324 -4.64 -1.26 -6.28
N GLU A 325 -4.10 -0.05 -6.30
CA GLU A 325 -4.87 1.17 -6.08
C GLU A 325 -5.77 1.40 -7.31
N SER A 326 -6.99 0.88 -7.26
CA SER A 326 -8.03 1.14 -8.26
C SER A 326 -9.19 1.90 -7.64
N LEU A 327 -9.35 3.16 -8.04
CA LEU A 327 -10.60 3.90 -7.85
C LEU A 327 -11.57 3.43 -8.94
N SER A 328 -12.21 2.28 -8.75
CA SER A 328 -13.22 1.77 -9.68
C SER A 328 -14.63 1.80 -9.09
N VAL A 329 -15.55 2.41 -9.85
CA VAL A 329 -16.99 2.37 -9.63
C VAL A 329 -17.57 1.29 -10.54
N GLY A 330 -18.30 0.33 -9.97
CA GLY A 330 -19.39 -0.45 -10.59
C GLY A 330 -19.03 -1.41 -11.74
N SER A 331 -19.33 -2.69 -11.59
CA SER A 331 -18.97 -3.88 -12.37
C SER A 331 -19.33 -3.95 -13.87
N SER A 332 -18.52 -4.68 -14.64
CA SER A 332 -18.82 -6.04 -15.14
C SER A 332 -17.54 -6.61 -15.77
N THR A 333 -17.28 -7.89 -15.52
CA THR A 333 -16.06 -8.61 -15.92
C THR A 333 -15.92 -8.70 -17.45
N CYS A 334 -14.80 -8.21 -17.99
CA CYS A 334 -14.28 -8.71 -19.27
C CYS A 334 -12.77 -8.92 -19.14
N GLY A 335 -12.38 -10.18 -19.01
CA GLY A 335 -10.97 -10.57 -19.01
C GLY A 335 -10.39 -10.48 -20.42
N SER A 336 -9.51 -9.51 -20.65
CA SER A 336 -8.66 -9.49 -21.84
C SER A 336 -7.24 -9.86 -21.44
N ARG A 337 -6.80 -11.02 -21.95
CA ARG A 337 -5.44 -11.54 -21.84
C ARG A 337 -4.42 -10.50 -22.30
N SER A 338 -3.37 -10.35 -21.49
CA SER A 338 -2.10 -9.74 -21.89
C SER A 338 -1.49 -10.53 -23.06
N ASN A 339 -1.19 -9.85 -24.16
CA ASN A 339 -0.21 -10.32 -25.13
C ASN A 339 1.02 -9.42 -25.04
N GLN A 340 2.09 -10.02 -24.52
CA GLN A 340 3.47 -9.63 -24.83
C GLN A 340 3.70 -9.92 -26.31
N CYS A 341 4.17 -8.93 -27.06
CA CYS A 341 4.73 -9.13 -28.39
C CYS A 341 6.25 -9.10 -28.26
N GLU A 342 6.88 -10.27 -28.33
CA GLU A 342 8.23 -10.42 -28.85
C GLU A 342 8.18 -11.43 -30.01
N THR A 343 9.00 -11.13 -31.00
CA THR A 343 9.03 -11.61 -32.38
C THR A 343 9.66 -13.00 -32.52
N ASN A 344 9.01 -13.95 -33.21
CA ASN A 344 9.63 -14.78 -34.26
C ASN A 344 8.62 -15.69 -34.98
N GLN A 345 8.84 -15.88 -36.28
CA GLN A 345 7.95 -16.46 -37.30
C GLN A 345 8.05 -18.00 -37.44
N ARG A 346 6.92 -18.74 -37.58
CA ARG A 346 6.61 -19.84 -38.56
C ARG A 346 5.30 -20.63 -38.23
N PRO A 347 4.71 -21.43 -39.15
CA PRO A 347 3.30 -21.31 -39.64
C PRO A 347 2.25 -22.24 -38.98
N PRO A 348 0.92 -22.10 -39.28
CA PRO A 348 -0.19 -22.84 -38.63
C PRO A 348 -0.50 -24.17 -39.39
N PRO A 349 -1.50 -25.06 -39.05
CA PRO A 349 -2.71 -24.88 -38.22
C PRO A 349 -3.24 -26.12 -37.41
N GLY A 350 -4.39 -25.95 -36.73
CA GLY A 350 -5.33 -27.00 -36.32
C GLY A 350 -6.54 -26.45 -35.53
N PRO A 351 -7.80 -26.88 -35.78
CA PRO A 351 -8.99 -26.27 -35.16
C PRO A 351 -9.19 -26.69 -33.70
N PRO A 352 -9.83 -25.87 -32.85
CA PRO A 352 -9.93 -26.15 -31.42
C PRO A 352 -11.02 -27.17 -31.09
N ILE A 353 -10.65 -28.19 -30.30
CA ILE A 353 -11.56 -29.12 -29.65
C ILE A 353 -12.25 -28.40 -28.48
N SER A 354 -13.58 -28.49 -28.46
CA SER A 354 -14.47 -27.96 -27.42
C SER A 354 -14.14 -28.52 -26.02
N ARG A 355 -14.03 -27.65 -25.01
CA ARG A 355 -13.97 -28.04 -23.58
C ARG A 355 -15.05 -27.34 -22.77
N ARG A 356 -16.22 -27.97 -22.72
CA ARG A 356 -16.99 -28.10 -21.46
C ARG A 356 -16.11 -28.89 -20.49
N GLY A 357 -15.86 -28.36 -19.30
CA GLY A 357 -15.24 -29.11 -18.19
C GLY A 357 -13.88 -28.56 -17.76
N LEU A 358 -13.89 -27.42 -17.08
CA LEU A 358 -12.76 -26.94 -16.26
C LEU A 358 -13.24 -25.91 -15.24
N LEU A 359 -14.25 -26.29 -14.44
CA LEU A 359 -14.72 -25.55 -13.27
C LEU A 359 -15.18 -26.49 -12.13
N ARG A 360 -14.70 -27.74 -12.13
CA ARG A 360 -15.13 -28.77 -11.17
C ARG A 360 -14.04 -29.30 -10.23
N SER A 361 -12.80 -28.78 -10.26
CA SER A 361 -11.69 -29.40 -9.52
C SER A 361 -11.04 -28.58 -8.41
N THR A 362 -11.55 -27.40 -8.04
CA THR A 362 -10.89 -26.58 -6.99
C THR A 362 -11.75 -26.20 -5.79
N LEU A 363 -13.02 -26.60 -5.74
CA LEU A 363 -13.91 -26.30 -4.59
C LEU A 363 -14.69 -27.51 -4.03
N GLY A 364 -14.45 -28.73 -4.53
CA GLY A 364 -15.24 -29.93 -4.15
C GLY A 364 -14.60 -30.87 -3.11
N GLY A 365 -13.38 -30.61 -2.65
CA GLY A 365 -12.59 -31.63 -1.90
C GLY A 365 -12.58 -31.51 -0.37
N ALA A 366 -13.10 -30.43 0.23
CA ALA A 366 -12.83 -30.12 1.64
C ALA A 366 -14.08 -29.91 2.52
N VAL A 367 -15.25 -30.38 2.07
CA VAL A 367 -16.52 -30.23 2.84
C VAL A 367 -17.09 -31.59 3.32
N GLY A 368 -16.44 -32.71 3.00
CA GLY A 368 -16.97 -34.05 3.31
C GLY A 368 -16.51 -34.72 4.62
N ALA A 369 -15.61 -34.12 5.40
CA ALA A 369 -15.01 -34.82 6.55
C ALA A 369 -14.78 -33.90 7.77
N ALA A 370 -15.86 -33.37 8.34
CA ALA A 370 -15.83 -32.75 9.66
C ALA A 370 -17.18 -32.90 10.39
N VAL A 371 -17.76 -34.11 10.33
CA VAL A 371 -18.80 -34.57 11.26
C VAL A 371 -18.33 -35.90 11.83
N ALA A 372 -17.36 -35.83 12.74
CA ALA A 372 -17.06 -36.89 13.70
C ALA A 372 -16.16 -36.29 14.78
N GLY A 373 -16.77 -35.86 15.88
CA GLY A 373 -16.03 -35.43 17.05
C GLY A 373 -15.25 -36.60 17.66
N ARG A 374 -13.95 -36.43 17.84
CA ARG A 374 -13.15 -37.12 18.88
C ARG A 374 -11.85 -36.37 19.12
N SER A 375 -11.65 -36.03 20.37
CA SER A 375 -10.45 -35.43 20.98
C SER A 375 -9.34 -36.48 21.18
N VAL A 376 -8.09 -36.19 20.79
CA VAL A 376 -6.89 -36.82 21.38
C VAL A 376 -5.72 -35.83 21.41
N SER A 377 -5.01 -35.85 22.54
CA SER A 377 -3.91 -34.99 23.00
C SER A 377 -2.57 -35.25 22.29
N ALA A 378 -1.65 -34.31 22.49
CA ALA A 378 -0.26 -34.31 22.05
C ALA A 378 0.60 -35.42 22.66
N ALA A 379 1.69 -35.73 21.94
CA ALA A 379 2.80 -36.65 22.23
C ALA A 379 2.63 -38.09 21.71
N ASP A 380 3.11 -38.33 20.48
CA ASP A 380 3.83 -39.55 20.14
C ASP A 380 4.79 -39.30 18.96
N ALA A 381 5.97 -39.90 19.07
CA ALA A 381 7.20 -39.51 18.40
C ALA A 381 7.62 -40.54 17.32
N VAL A 382 8.35 -40.07 16.31
CA VAL A 382 9.47 -40.76 15.62
C VAL A 382 9.18 -42.06 14.83
N LYS A 383 9.00 -41.94 13.49
CA LYS A 383 9.81 -42.56 12.38
C LYS A 383 9.06 -42.56 11.02
N PRO A 384 9.74 -42.34 9.87
CA PRO A 384 9.14 -42.44 8.54
C PRO A 384 9.48 -43.78 7.82
N PRO A 385 8.66 -44.25 6.86
CA PRO A 385 9.10 -45.26 5.89
C PRO A 385 9.43 -44.67 4.51
N ARG A 386 10.47 -45.26 3.90
CA ARG A 386 11.07 -45.02 2.57
C ARG A 386 10.29 -45.69 1.43
N LYS A 387 10.56 -45.23 0.19
CA LYS A 387 10.28 -45.73 -1.19
C LYS A 387 9.35 -44.74 -1.93
N LEU A 388 9.58 -44.32 -3.18
CA LEU A 388 10.39 -44.82 -4.29
C LEU A 388 10.65 -43.64 -5.27
N LEU A 389 11.85 -43.52 -5.83
CA LEU A 389 12.23 -42.56 -6.89
C LEU A 389 12.66 -43.38 -8.12
N LEU A 390 12.28 -42.90 -9.32
CA LEU A 390 12.73 -43.29 -10.68
C LEU A 390 12.34 -44.67 -11.25
N LEU A 391 11.54 -44.64 -12.33
CA LEU A 391 11.81 -45.24 -13.65
C LEU A 391 10.56 -45.12 -14.53
N PHE A 392 10.66 -44.42 -15.67
CA PHE A 392 10.10 -44.86 -16.95
C PHE A 392 10.73 -44.03 -18.09
N LEU A 393 11.75 -44.61 -18.70
CA LEU A 393 12.23 -44.33 -20.06
C LEU A 393 12.28 -45.67 -20.78
N SER A 394 11.40 -45.87 -21.75
CA SER A 394 11.57 -46.71 -22.96
C SER A 394 10.39 -46.33 -23.87
N GLY A 395 10.47 -46.20 -25.19
CA GLY A 395 11.51 -46.35 -26.18
C GLY A 395 10.80 -46.26 -27.54
N GLY A 396 11.43 -45.66 -28.56
CA GLY A 396 10.83 -45.55 -29.89
C GLY A 396 11.68 -44.71 -30.82
N ALA A 397 12.75 -45.30 -31.34
CA ALA A 397 13.66 -44.72 -32.32
C ALA A 397 13.03 -44.63 -33.71
N SER A 398 13.31 -43.56 -34.47
CA SER A 398 13.38 -43.55 -35.93
C SER A 398 14.11 -42.29 -36.44
N GLN A 399 15.37 -42.50 -36.80
CA GLN A 399 16.11 -42.03 -37.99
C GLN A 399 16.24 -40.53 -38.36
N LEU A 400 17.53 -40.11 -38.34
CA LEU A 400 18.33 -39.50 -39.41
C LEU A 400 18.32 -37.96 -39.65
N GLU A 401 19.50 -37.43 -39.30
CA GLU A 401 20.35 -36.41 -39.98
C GLU A 401 20.11 -34.90 -39.79
N PRO A 402 21.21 -34.10 -39.75
CA PRO A 402 21.26 -32.76 -39.17
C PRO A 402 21.20 -31.66 -40.22
N PHE A 403 20.72 -30.46 -39.84
CA PHE A 403 21.23 -29.15 -40.25
C PHE A 403 20.73 -28.07 -39.30
#